data_AF-A0A9Q0G126-F1
#
_entry.id   AF-A0A9Q0G126-F1
#
_cell.length_a   1.000
_cell.length_b   1.000
_cell.length_c   1.000
_cell.angle_alpha   90.00
_cell.angle_beta   90.00
_cell.angle_gamma   90.00
#
_symmetry.space_group_name_H-M   'P 1'
#
loop_
_entity.id
_entity.type
_entity.pdbx_description
1 polymer ?
#
loop_
_entity_poly.entity_id
_entity_poly.type
_entity_poly.pdbx_seq_one_letter_code
_entity_poly.pdbx_strand_id
1 'polypeptide(L)'
;MASTLFRSIQTRPVLLYPTVLFRRKTGVLYCTTRSSAKAQTATEEKQQNPQSRVSSQSERIKKLENLTKDYEAVIGIETHVQLSTLTKAFCSCPYDYGAQPNTTICPVCMGLPGALPVMNSKVIEFAVKLGLALNCKLSLNSKFDRKQYFYPDLPKGYQISQFDIPIASGGYLDVDLPVEFGGGHRRFGITRIHMEEDAGKLLHAENGSYSQEITCPLISLYVSR
;
A
#
# COMPACT_ATOMS: atom_id res chain seq x y z
N MET A 1 -52.30 22.32 45.88
CA MET A 1 -52.85 21.55 44.75
C MET A 1 -51.71 21.41 43.74
N ALA A 2 -50.86 20.37 43.85
CA ALA A 2 -50.98 19.08 43.14
C ALA A 2 -51.23 19.32 41.63
N SER A 3 -50.37 18.97 40.68
CA SER A 3 -49.73 17.66 40.50
C SER A 3 -48.55 17.75 39.52
N THR A 4 -47.43 17.14 39.91
CA THR A 4 -46.25 16.81 39.11
C THR A 4 -46.54 15.62 38.19
N LEU A 5 -46.31 15.75 36.88
CA LEU A 5 -46.30 14.61 35.94
C LEU A 5 -44.88 14.27 35.53
N PHE A 6 -44.32 13.28 36.22
CA PHE A 6 -43.15 12.52 35.79
C PHE A 6 -43.51 11.73 34.53
N ARG A 7 -42.77 11.94 33.43
CA ARG A 7 -42.79 11.03 32.28
C ARG A 7 -41.64 10.03 32.45
N SER A 8 -42.06 8.79 32.65
CA SER A 8 -41.26 7.60 32.92
C SER A 8 -40.38 7.19 31.74
N ILE A 9 -39.17 6.75 32.08
CA ILE A 9 -38.22 6.04 31.23
C ILE A 9 -38.83 4.67 30.91
N GLN A 10 -39.08 4.39 29.63
CA GLN A 10 -39.60 3.11 29.18
C GLN A 10 -38.44 2.20 28.73
N THR A 11 -37.97 1.37 29.64
CA THR A 11 -37.02 0.28 29.36
C THR A 11 -37.72 -0.82 28.55
N ARG A 12 -37.21 -1.15 27.37
CA ARG A 12 -37.68 -2.31 26.59
C ARG A 12 -37.14 -3.62 27.20
N PRO A 13 -37.96 -4.68 27.27
CA PRO A 13 -37.59 -5.92 27.93
C PRO A 13 -36.64 -6.75 27.07
N VAL A 14 -35.65 -7.35 27.73
CA VAL A 14 -34.80 -8.42 27.22
C VAL A 14 -35.67 -9.67 27.07
N LEU A 15 -35.85 -10.13 25.83
CA LEU A 15 -36.62 -11.33 25.51
C LEU A 15 -35.69 -12.54 25.50
N LEU A 16 -35.80 -13.34 26.56
CA LEU A 16 -35.26 -14.69 26.71
C LEU A 16 -36.01 -15.64 25.76
N TYR A 17 -35.27 -16.37 24.91
CA TYR A 17 -35.78 -17.52 24.14
C TYR A 17 -35.04 -18.81 24.56
N PRO A 18 -35.68 -19.97 24.46
CA PRO A 18 -35.37 -21.14 25.27
C PRO A 18 -34.28 -22.03 24.67
N THR A 19 -33.69 -22.80 25.59
CA THR A 19 -32.72 -23.87 25.39
C THR A 19 -33.20 -24.94 24.39
N VAL A 20 -32.41 -25.18 23.35
CA VAL A 20 -32.48 -26.41 22.54
C VAL A 20 -31.10 -27.05 22.50
N LEU A 21 -31.01 -28.21 23.15
CA LEU A 21 -29.91 -29.17 23.07
C LEU A 21 -29.75 -29.67 21.63
N PHE A 22 -28.66 -29.33 20.95
CA PHE A 22 -28.23 -30.05 19.75
C PHE A 22 -26.78 -30.54 19.85
N ARG A 23 -26.69 -31.85 19.94
CA ARG A 23 -25.54 -32.75 19.94
C ARG A 23 -24.67 -32.55 18.69
N ARG A 24 -23.40 -32.17 18.87
CA ARG A 24 -22.40 -32.18 17.79
C ARG A 24 -22.16 -33.61 17.29
N LYS A 25 -22.52 -33.90 16.04
CA LYS A 25 -21.98 -35.03 15.27
C LYS A 25 -20.91 -34.48 14.33
N THR A 26 -19.66 -34.87 14.59
CA THR A 26 -18.55 -34.74 13.64
C THR A 26 -18.77 -35.72 12.50
N GLY A 27 -18.90 -35.20 11.27
CA GLY A 27 -18.97 -36.00 10.05
C GLY A 27 -18.32 -35.22 8.91
N VAL A 28 -17.09 -35.59 8.57
CA VAL A 28 -16.36 -35.06 7.43
C VAL A 28 -16.84 -35.81 6.19
N LEU A 29 -17.53 -35.10 5.29
CA LEU A 29 -17.96 -35.59 3.98
C LEU A 29 -16.83 -35.34 2.98
N TYR A 30 -16.16 -36.41 2.53
CA TYR A 30 -15.26 -36.37 1.39
C TYR A 30 -16.06 -36.59 0.10
N CYS A 31 -16.02 -35.62 -0.80
CA CYS A 31 -16.54 -35.73 -2.16
C CYS A 31 -15.51 -36.45 -3.04
N THR A 32 -15.90 -37.58 -3.64
CA THR A 32 -15.06 -38.36 -4.56
C THR A 32 -15.42 -38.02 -6.01
N THR A 33 -14.50 -37.37 -6.73
CA THR A 33 -14.61 -37.22 -8.19
C THR A 33 -13.94 -38.42 -8.88
N ARG A 34 -14.72 -39.14 -9.68
CA ARG A 34 -14.24 -40.22 -10.57
C ARG A 34 -13.26 -39.66 -11.61
N SER A 35 -12.01 -40.14 -11.64
CA SER A 35 -11.09 -39.84 -12.75
C SER A 35 -11.24 -40.87 -13.87
N SER A 36 -11.62 -40.39 -15.05
CA SER A 36 -11.45 -41.08 -16.34
C SER A 36 -10.01 -40.93 -16.84
N ALA A 37 -9.60 -41.84 -17.70
CA ALA A 37 -8.24 -42.31 -17.95
C ALA A 37 -7.29 -41.39 -18.75
N LYS A 38 -5.99 -41.57 -18.43
CA LYS A 38 -4.77 -41.52 -19.25
C LYS A 38 -4.27 -40.17 -19.80
N ALA A 39 -3.19 -39.68 -19.17
CA ALA A 39 -1.97 -39.28 -19.86
C ALA A 39 -0.77 -39.63 -18.95
N GLN A 40 -0.02 -40.67 -19.29
CA GLN A 40 1.23 -41.03 -18.62
C GLN A 40 2.38 -40.32 -19.33
N THR A 41 3.05 -39.41 -18.63
CA THR A 41 4.45 -39.09 -18.90
C THR A 41 5.23 -39.45 -17.64
N ALA A 42 6.01 -40.52 -17.75
CA ALA A 42 6.79 -41.06 -16.67
C ALA A 42 7.84 -40.03 -16.23
N THR A 43 7.80 -39.66 -14.95
CA THR A 43 8.95 -39.05 -14.28
C THR A 43 9.31 -40.01 -13.16
N GLU A 44 10.50 -40.59 -13.23
CA GLU A 44 11.00 -41.55 -12.25
C GLU A 44 11.07 -40.87 -10.87
N GLU A 45 10.28 -41.38 -9.92
CA GLU A 45 10.40 -41.00 -8.52
C GLU A 45 11.69 -41.61 -7.95
N LYS A 46 12.73 -40.79 -7.87
CA LYS A 46 13.93 -41.12 -7.11
C LYS A 46 13.56 -41.13 -5.63
N GLN A 47 13.42 -42.32 -5.05
CA GLN A 47 13.26 -42.53 -3.61
C GLN A 47 14.41 -41.83 -2.86
N GLN A 48 14.11 -40.71 -2.20
CA GLN A 48 15.05 -40.04 -1.31
C GLN A 48 14.88 -40.58 0.12
N ASN A 49 15.93 -41.23 0.59
CA ASN A 49 16.11 -41.74 1.94
C ASN A 49 16.13 -40.57 2.97
N PRO A 50 15.29 -40.57 4.02
CA PRO A 50 15.08 -39.41 4.89
C PRO A 50 16.13 -39.24 6.01
N GLN A 51 17.44 -39.40 5.72
CA GLN A 51 18.48 -39.30 6.75
C GLN A 51 19.76 -38.50 6.40
N SER A 52 19.79 -37.72 5.31
CA SER A 52 21.00 -36.93 4.94
C SER A 52 20.79 -35.42 4.74
N ARG A 53 19.61 -34.84 5.01
CA ARG A 53 19.33 -33.43 4.70
C ARG A 53 19.83 -32.39 5.71
N VAL A 54 20.20 -32.80 6.93
CA VAL A 54 20.49 -31.85 8.04
C VAL A 54 21.90 -31.25 7.96
N SER A 55 22.90 -31.96 7.43
CA SER A 55 24.28 -31.45 7.34
C SER A 55 24.43 -30.31 6.34
N SER A 56 23.81 -30.46 5.16
CA SER A 56 23.94 -29.54 4.02
C SER A 56 23.42 -28.11 4.26
N GLN A 57 22.47 -27.94 5.19
CA GLN A 57 21.87 -26.63 5.48
C GLN A 57 22.80 -25.81 6.39
N SER A 58 23.45 -26.46 7.35
CA SER A 58 24.42 -25.82 8.25
C SER A 58 25.69 -25.35 7.52
N GLU A 59 26.14 -26.13 6.54
CA GLU A 59 27.28 -25.80 5.68
C GLU A 59 26.96 -24.65 4.72
N ARG A 60 25.73 -24.61 4.18
CA ARG A 60 25.24 -23.48 3.37
C ARG A 60 25.16 -22.18 4.16
N ILE A 61 24.67 -22.22 5.39
CA ILE A 61 24.58 -21.03 6.25
C ILE A 61 25.97 -20.52 6.60
N LYS A 62 26.90 -21.39 7.03
CA LYS A 62 28.30 -21.01 7.30
C LYS A 62 29.01 -20.47 6.07
N LYS A 63 28.73 -21.03 4.88
CA LYS A 63 29.27 -20.54 3.61
C LYS A 63 28.72 -19.16 3.27
N LEU A 64 27.42 -18.93 3.50
CA LEU A 64 26.78 -17.63 3.28
C LEU A 64 27.31 -16.57 4.26
N GLU A 65 27.44 -16.90 5.55
CA GLU A 65 28.01 -16.02 6.57
C GLU A 65 29.47 -15.64 6.28
N ASN A 66 30.27 -16.60 5.79
CA ASN A 66 31.65 -16.31 5.38
C ASN A 66 31.70 -15.48 4.09
N LEU A 67 30.75 -15.64 3.17
CA LEU A 67 30.64 -14.79 1.98
C LEU A 67 30.20 -13.36 2.33
N THR A 68 29.33 -13.17 3.32
CA THR A 68 28.84 -11.84 3.71
C THR A 68 29.79 -11.06 4.63
N LYS A 69 30.84 -11.70 5.17
CA LYS A 69 31.81 -11.02 6.06
C LYS A 69 32.57 -9.88 5.38
N ASP A 70 32.80 -9.99 4.07
CA ASP A 70 33.59 -9.02 3.30
C ASP A 70 32.71 -7.97 2.59
N TYR A 71 31.38 -8.02 2.77
CA TYR A 71 30.44 -7.13 2.08
C TYR A 71 29.51 -6.43 3.08
N GLU A 72 29.24 -5.15 2.82
CA GLU A 72 28.26 -4.35 3.57
C GLU A 72 27.01 -4.10 2.72
N ALA A 73 25.83 -4.39 3.26
CA ALA A 73 24.57 -4.09 2.60
C ALA A 73 24.15 -2.63 2.82
N VAL A 74 24.14 -1.84 1.76
CA VAL A 74 23.62 -0.46 1.76
C VAL A 74 22.23 -0.45 1.13
N ILE A 75 21.21 -0.17 1.94
CA ILE A 75 19.81 -0.22 1.52
C ILE A 75 19.19 1.18 1.59
N GLY A 76 18.75 1.67 0.44
CA GLY A 76 17.86 2.83 0.32
C GLY A 76 16.42 2.36 0.16
N ILE A 77 15.49 2.99 0.86
CA ILE A 77 14.05 2.73 0.71
C ILE A 77 13.43 3.97 0.09
N GLU A 78 12.54 3.72 -0.86
CA GLU A 78 11.65 4.72 -1.43
C GLU A 78 10.22 4.34 -1.03
N THR A 79 9.55 5.23 -0.30
CA THR A 79 8.16 5.00 0.11
C THR A 79 7.26 6.01 -0.57
N HIS A 80 6.12 5.56 -1.08
CA HIS A 80 5.06 6.37 -1.64
C HIS A 80 3.87 6.32 -0.71
N VAL A 81 3.54 7.45 -0.06
CA VAL A 81 2.44 7.50 0.93
C VAL A 81 1.26 8.25 0.36
N GLN A 82 0.17 7.51 0.15
CA GLN A 82 -1.10 8.08 -0.27
C GLN A 82 -1.72 8.98 0.80
N LEU A 83 -2.03 10.22 0.43
CA LEU A 83 -2.71 11.18 1.30
C LEU A 83 -4.23 10.97 1.35
N SER A 84 -4.81 11.06 2.55
CA SER A 84 -6.25 10.95 2.79
C SER A 84 -6.97 12.28 2.50
N THR A 85 -7.01 12.70 1.24
CA THR A 85 -7.74 13.90 0.78
C THR A 85 -9.07 13.52 0.13
N LEU A 86 -10.05 14.43 0.20
CA LEU A 86 -11.36 14.23 -0.45
C LEU A 86 -11.29 14.35 -1.97
N THR A 87 -10.39 15.20 -2.46
CA THR A 87 -10.19 15.44 -3.89
C THR A 87 -8.77 15.14 -4.31
N LYS A 88 -8.63 14.93 -5.62
CA LYS A 88 -7.40 14.73 -6.37
C LYS A 88 -6.38 15.88 -6.19
N ALA A 89 -5.10 15.62 -6.46
CA ALA A 89 -4.01 16.58 -6.21
C ALA A 89 -4.11 17.87 -7.05
N PHE A 90 -4.50 17.73 -8.31
CA PHE A 90 -4.48 18.81 -9.31
C PHE A 90 -5.85 19.12 -9.94
N CYS A 91 -6.93 18.54 -9.44
CA CYS A 91 -8.30 18.80 -9.90
C CYS A 91 -9.33 18.54 -8.79
N SER A 92 -10.57 18.96 -9.03
CA SER A 92 -11.67 18.86 -8.06
C SER A 92 -12.39 17.50 -8.03
N CYS A 93 -11.96 16.54 -8.86
CA CYS A 93 -12.53 15.21 -8.86
C CYS A 93 -12.36 14.55 -7.48
N PRO A 94 -13.37 13.83 -6.98
CA PRO A 94 -13.28 13.13 -5.71
C PRO A 94 -12.27 11.97 -5.80
N TYR A 95 -11.70 11.65 -4.66
CA TYR A 95 -11.00 10.39 -4.43
C TYR A 95 -11.92 9.46 -3.64
N ASP A 96 -12.20 8.28 -4.20
CA ASP A 96 -12.92 7.21 -3.51
C ASP A 96 -12.35 5.85 -3.93
N TYR A 97 -12.01 5.02 -2.95
CA TYR A 97 -11.39 3.73 -3.19
C TYR A 97 -12.45 2.72 -3.65
N GLY A 98 -12.19 2.03 -4.76
CA GLY A 98 -13.12 1.05 -5.32
C GLY A 98 -14.30 1.67 -6.08
N ALA A 99 -14.23 2.97 -6.40
CA ALA A 99 -15.15 3.58 -7.34
C ALA A 99 -15.14 2.84 -8.70
N GLN A 100 -16.25 2.92 -9.43
CA GLN A 100 -16.34 2.31 -10.75
C GLN A 100 -15.26 2.89 -11.69
N PRO A 101 -14.66 2.07 -12.57
CA PRO A 101 -13.63 2.51 -13.50
C PRO A 101 -14.03 3.79 -14.25
N ASN A 102 -13.13 4.77 -14.28
CA ASN A 102 -13.29 6.00 -15.05
C ASN A 102 -14.58 6.80 -14.76
N THR A 103 -15.12 6.71 -13.52
CA THR A 103 -16.27 7.52 -13.09
C THR A 103 -15.89 8.81 -12.37
N THR A 104 -14.70 8.86 -11.76
CA THR A 104 -14.19 10.00 -10.99
C THR A 104 -13.12 10.78 -11.76
N ILE A 105 -13.39 11.09 -13.03
CA ILE A 105 -12.43 11.71 -13.97
C ILE A 105 -12.91 13.07 -14.49
N CYS A 106 -11.97 13.87 -14.99
CA CYS A 106 -12.22 15.15 -15.66
C CYS A 106 -11.12 15.42 -16.70
N PRO A 107 -11.27 16.46 -17.55
CA PRO A 107 -10.26 16.80 -18.56
C PRO A 107 -8.84 16.97 -18.02
N VAL A 108 -8.68 17.45 -16.79
CA VAL A 108 -7.35 17.67 -16.17
C VAL A 108 -6.66 16.34 -15.88
N CYS A 109 -7.30 15.43 -15.13
CA CYS A 109 -6.67 14.16 -14.79
C CYS A 109 -6.59 13.18 -15.97
N MET A 110 -7.42 13.39 -17.00
CA MET A 110 -7.32 12.70 -18.29
C MET A 110 -6.28 13.30 -19.24
N GLY A 111 -5.61 14.39 -18.86
CA GLY A 111 -4.60 15.03 -19.71
C GLY A 111 -5.15 15.54 -21.06
N LEU A 112 -6.42 15.95 -21.12
CA LEU A 112 -7.01 16.44 -22.36
C LEU A 112 -6.41 17.80 -22.77
N PRO A 113 -6.34 18.10 -24.08
CA PRO A 113 -5.80 19.37 -24.57
C PRO A 113 -6.48 20.59 -23.95
N GLY A 114 -5.68 21.54 -23.49
CA GLY A 114 -6.16 22.79 -22.89
C GLY A 114 -6.55 22.71 -21.41
N ALA A 115 -6.52 21.54 -20.78
CA ALA A 115 -6.77 21.39 -19.35
C ALA A 115 -5.54 21.83 -18.52
N LEU A 116 -5.78 22.57 -17.43
CA LEU A 116 -4.72 23.10 -16.56
C LEU A 116 -4.84 22.54 -15.13
N PRO A 117 -3.73 22.16 -14.47
CA PRO A 117 -3.73 21.65 -13.11
C PRO A 117 -3.93 22.79 -12.09
N VAL A 118 -4.71 22.51 -11.04
CA VAL A 118 -4.90 23.42 -9.89
C VAL A 118 -4.61 22.67 -8.60
N MET A 119 -3.63 23.15 -7.83
CA MET A 119 -3.15 22.48 -6.64
C MET A 119 -4.19 22.43 -5.52
N ASN A 120 -4.37 21.25 -4.93
CA ASN A 120 -5.16 21.05 -3.73
C ASN A 120 -4.40 21.51 -2.48
N SER A 121 -4.97 22.45 -1.71
CA SER A 121 -4.30 23.01 -0.52
C SER A 121 -4.11 22.00 0.61
N LYS A 122 -5.01 21.01 0.75
CA LYS A 122 -4.92 19.98 1.81
C LYS A 122 -3.72 19.06 1.64
N VAL A 123 -3.28 18.89 0.41
CA VAL A 123 -2.06 18.16 0.09
C VAL A 123 -0.85 18.83 0.72
N ILE A 124 -0.72 20.14 0.51
CA ILE A 124 0.41 20.92 1.02
C ILE A 124 0.40 20.86 2.55
N GLU A 125 -0.78 21.02 3.17
CA GLU A 125 -0.95 20.91 4.62
C GLU A 125 -0.44 19.56 5.15
N PHE A 126 -0.81 18.44 4.52
CA PHE A 126 -0.35 17.12 4.95
C PHE A 126 1.15 16.88 4.68
N ALA A 127 1.68 17.35 3.56
CA ALA A 127 3.10 17.24 3.26
C ALA A 127 3.95 18.01 4.29
N VAL A 128 3.51 19.21 4.69
CA VAL A 128 4.14 20.00 5.75
C VAL A 128 4.05 19.29 7.10
N LYS A 129 2.88 18.76 7.47
CA LYS A 129 2.71 17.97 8.71
C LYS A 129 3.64 16.76 8.74
N LEU A 130 3.76 16.03 7.62
CA LEU A 130 4.66 14.88 7.54
C LEU A 130 6.12 15.33 7.69
N GLY A 131 6.53 16.41 7.02
CA GLY A 131 7.87 16.98 7.16
C GLY A 131 8.21 17.33 8.60
N LEU A 132 7.29 17.97 9.32
CA LEU A 132 7.48 18.27 10.74
C LEU A 132 7.55 17.01 11.61
N ALA A 133 6.66 16.04 11.36
CA ALA A 133 6.64 14.77 12.10
C ALA A 133 7.93 13.95 11.91
N LEU A 134 8.57 14.07 10.76
CA LEU A 134 9.81 13.40 10.40
C LEU A 134 11.07 14.26 10.64
N ASN A 135 10.93 15.34 11.42
CA ASN A 135 12.03 16.24 11.78
C ASN A 135 12.75 16.86 10.58
N CYS A 136 12.08 16.99 9.44
CA CYS A 136 12.66 17.60 8.25
C CYS A 136 12.71 19.12 8.37
N LYS A 137 13.68 19.73 7.67
CA LYS A 137 13.67 21.16 7.38
C LYS A 137 12.66 21.44 6.27
N LEU A 138 11.66 22.27 6.55
CA LEU A 138 10.69 22.71 5.56
C LEU A 138 11.30 23.75 4.62
N SER A 139 10.92 23.69 3.35
CA SER A 139 11.23 24.73 2.38
C SER A 139 10.13 25.78 2.35
N LEU A 140 10.50 27.07 2.45
CA LEU A 140 9.55 28.18 2.31
C LEU A 140 9.12 28.41 0.86
N ASN A 141 9.97 28.01 -0.08
CA ASN A 141 9.68 28.05 -1.51
C ASN A 141 9.79 26.62 -2.05
N SER A 142 8.82 26.19 -2.85
CA SER A 142 8.84 24.88 -3.46
C SER A 142 8.16 24.95 -4.82
N LYS A 143 8.60 24.14 -5.77
CA LYS A 143 8.04 24.12 -7.13
C LYS A 143 7.66 22.72 -7.56
N PHE A 144 6.80 22.65 -8.56
CA PHE A 144 6.48 21.42 -9.25
C PHE A 144 7.20 21.37 -10.60
N ASP A 145 7.61 20.17 -10.97
CA ASP A 145 8.36 19.82 -12.16
C ASP A 145 7.63 18.70 -12.92
N ARG A 146 7.93 18.55 -14.20
CA ARG A 146 7.35 17.50 -15.04
C ARG A 146 8.35 16.37 -15.22
N LYS A 147 8.08 15.21 -14.64
CA LYS A 147 8.83 13.97 -14.86
C LYS A 147 8.24 13.26 -16.08
N GLN A 148 8.94 13.33 -17.21
CA GLN A 148 8.44 12.88 -18.51
C GLN A 148 8.72 11.39 -18.74
N TYR A 149 7.68 10.61 -19.04
CA TYR A 149 7.79 9.22 -19.50
C TYR A 149 6.48 8.80 -20.17
N PHE A 150 6.56 7.86 -21.11
CA PHE A 150 5.39 7.33 -21.81
C PHE A 150 4.95 6.03 -21.17
N TYR A 151 3.74 6.02 -20.62
CA TYR A 151 3.10 4.81 -20.14
C TYR A 151 1.57 4.94 -20.24
N PRO A 152 0.82 3.85 -20.50
CA PRO A 152 -0.61 3.95 -20.81
C PRO A 152 -1.49 4.47 -19.67
N ASP A 153 -1.05 4.38 -18.42
CA ASP A 153 -1.75 4.91 -17.26
C ASP A 153 -1.43 6.38 -16.95
N LEU A 154 -0.53 7.00 -17.72
CA LEU A 154 -0.07 8.37 -17.55
C LEU A 154 -0.50 9.22 -18.75
N PRO A 155 -1.76 9.71 -18.77
CA PRO A 155 -2.36 10.29 -19.96
C PRO A 155 -1.69 11.57 -20.46
N LYS A 156 -0.97 12.28 -19.57
CA LYS A 156 -0.27 13.54 -19.90
C LYS A 156 1.09 13.33 -20.57
N GLY A 157 1.64 12.11 -20.55
CA GLY A 157 3.04 11.83 -20.94
C GLY A 157 4.08 12.42 -19.98
N TYR A 158 3.64 12.92 -18.82
CA TYR A 158 4.47 13.34 -17.71
C TYR A 158 3.69 13.28 -16.39
N GLN A 159 4.42 13.05 -15.31
CA GLN A 159 3.95 13.11 -13.93
C GLN A 159 4.36 14.46 -13.35
N ILE A 160 3.41 15.20 -12.76
CA ILE A 160 3.71 16.40 -11.98
C ILE A 160 4.29 15.95 -10.63
N SER A 161 5.55 16.26 -10.36
CA SER A 161 6.30 15.92 -9.13
C SER A 161 7.14 17.12 -8.69
N GLN A 162 8.10 16.96 -7.77
CA GLN A 162 9.08 18.01 -7.46
C GLN A 162 10.48 17.45 -7.61
N PHE A 163 11.37 18.20 -8.25
CA PHE A 163 12.74 17.73 -8.48
C PHE A 163 13.75 18.40 -7.54
N ASP A 164 14.21 19.60 -7.85
CA ASP A 164 15.28 20.31 -7.15
C ASP A 164 14.86 20.96 -5.82
N ILE A 165 13.63 21.48 -5.73
CA ILE A 165 13.13 22.23 -4.56
C ILE A 165 11.95 21.50 -3.90
N PRO A 166 12.19 20.41 -3.15
CA PRO A 166 11.14 19.68 -2.44
C PRO A 166 10.53 20.51 -1.31
N ILE A 167 9.35 20.08 -0.84
CA ILE A 167 8.67 20.73 0.29
C ILE A 167 9.42 20.54 1.63
N ALA A 168 10.13 19.43 1.83
CA ALA A 168 10.95 19.22 3.01
C ALA A 168 12.18 18.33 2.73
N SER A 169 13.26 18.51 3.51
CA SER A 169 14.49 17.74 3.37
C SER A 169 15.26 17.56 4.69
N GLY A 170 16.15 16.57 4.73
CA GLY A 170 17.09 16.36 5.83
C GLY A 170 16.42 16.03 7.18
N GLY A 171 15.49 15.07 7.19
CA GLY A 171 14.85 14.57 8.41
C GLY A 171 15.44 13.25 8.90
N TYR A 172 14.77 12.64 9.86
CA TYR A 172 15.12 11.33 10.37
C TYR A 172 13.95 10.64 11.08
N LEU A 173 14.04 9.32 11.17
CA LEU A 173 13.16 8.44 11.93
C LEU A 173 13.98 7.56 12.87
N ASP A 174 13.63 7.53 14.14
CA ASP A 174 14.21 6.62 15.12
C ASP A 174 13.33 5.37 15.22
N VAL A 175 13.95 4.18 15.13
CA VAL A 175 13.26 2.88 15.10
C VAL A 175 13.93 1.91 16.08
N ASP A 176 13.09 1.18 16.80
CA ASP A 176 13.51 0.12 17.72
C ASP A 176 13.66 -1.18 16.94
N LEU A 177 14.85 -1.78 17.02
CA LEU A 177 15.15 -3.04 16.35
C LEU A 177 14.65 -4.22 17.19
N PRO A 178 14.07 -5.25 16.55
CA PRO A 178 13.71 -6.49 17.23
C PRO A 178 14.93 -7.15 17.86
N VAL A 179 14.74 -7.77 19.03
CA VAL A 179 15.82 -8.45 19.78
C VAL A 179 16.44 -9.60 18.97
N GLU A 180 15.63 -10.28 18.16
CA GLU A 180 16.08 -11.33 17.23
C GLU A 180 17.11 -10.85 16.18
N PHE A 181 17.18 -9.54 15.91
CA PHE A 181 18.16 -8.93 15.01
C PHE A 181 19.22 -8.09 15.74
N GLY A 182 19.45 -8.36 17.03
CA GLY A 182 20.46 -7.70 17.85
C GLY A 182 19.95 -6.54 18.72
N GLY A 183 18.67 -6.18 18.59
CA GLY A 183 18.03 -5.16 19.42
C GLY A 183 18.61 -3.74 19.28
N GLY A 184 18.06 -2.81 20.07
CA GLY A 184 18.56 -1.44 20.20
C GLY A 184 17.80 -0.40 19.36
N HIS A 185 18.24 0.86 19.47
CA HIS A 185 17.65 1.99 18.79
C HIS A 185 18.53 2.42 17.62
N ARG A 186 17.95 2.62 16.43
CA ARG A 186 18.68 3.15 15.27
C ARG A 186 17.95 4.32 14.63
N ARG A 187 18.74 5.30 14.19
CA ARG A 187 18.29 6.44 13.41
C ARG A 187 18.45 6.18 11.91
N PHE A 188 17.36 6.38 11.18
CA PHE A 188 17.31 6.32 9.72
C PHE A 188 17.14 7.73 9.19
N GLY A 189 18.04 8.16 8.30
CA GLY A 189 17.96 9.47 7.67
C GLY A 189 16.84 9.51 6.63
N ILE A 190 16.23 10.69 6.49
CA ILE A 190 15.27 10.99 5.43
C ILE A 190 15.84 12.13 4.59
N THR A 191 16.20 11.81 3.36
CA THR A 191 16.87 12.74 2.45
C THR A 191 15.91 13.85 2.02
N ARG A 192 14.70 13.48 1.62
CA ARG A 192 13.68 14.43 1.15
C ARG A 192 12.27 13.90 1.34
N ILE A 193 11.32 14.82 1.24
CA ILE A 193 9.89 14.60 1.11
C ILE A 193 9.42 15.53 -0.01
N HIS A 194 8.74 15.00 -1.01
CA HIS A 194 8.16 15.80 -2.08
C HIS A 194 6.76 15.35 -2.45
N MET A 195 6.02 16.24 -3.12
CA MET A 195 4.65 15.98 -3.57
C MET A 195 4.65 15.59 -5.05
N GLU A 196 3.80 14.65 -5.42
CA GLU A 196 3.59 14.29 -6.83
C GLU A 196 2.14 13.90 -7.10
N GLU A 197 1.78 13.64 -8.35
CA GLU A 197 0.55 12.92 -8.65
C GLU A 197 0.85 11.45 -8.91
N ASP A 198 -0.06 10.56 -8.54
CA ASP A 198 -0.01 9.16 -8.93
C ASP A 198 -0.45 8.95 -10.38
N ALA A 199 -0.18 7.75 -10.89
CA ALA A 199 -0.62 7.30 -12.19
C ALA A 199 -1.98 6.58 -12.09
N GLY A 200 -2.55 6.21 -13.25
CA GLY A 200 -3.66 5.27 -13.29
C GLY A 200 -3.23 3.85 -12.90
N LYS A 201 -4.20 2.94 -12.85
CA LYS A 201 -4.00 1.51 -12.67
C LYS A 201 -4.35 0.76 -13.96
N LEU A 202 -3.52 -0.22 -14.31
CA LEU A 202 -3.79 -1.13 -15.42
C LEU A 202 -4.26 -2.48 -14.90
N LEU A 203 -5.36 -2.98 -15.46
CA LEU A 203 -5.82 -4.35 -15.27
C LEU A 203 -5.60 -5.15 -16.56
N HIS A 204 -4.92 -6.28 -16.42
CA HIS A 204 -4.64 -7.20 -17.51
C HIS A 204 -5.74 -8.26 -17.56
N ALA A 205 -6.53 -8.29 -18.63
CA ALA A 205 -7.46 -9.39 -18.86
C ALA A 205 -6.80 -10.51 -19.68
N GLU A 206 -7.21 -11.75 -19.45
CA GLU A 206 -6.64 -12.96 -20.07
C GLU A 206 -6.72 -12.97 -21.61
N ASN A 207 -7.62 -12.17 -22.18
CA ASN A 207 -7.85 -12.05 -23.62
C ASN A 207 -7.05 -10.91 -24.29
N GLY A 208 -6.06 -10.33 -23.60
CA GLY A 208 -5.24 -9.22 -24.12
C GLY A 208 -5.96 -7.88 -24.21
N SER A 209 -7.19 -7.78 -23.67
CA SER A 209 -7.88 -6.51 -23.49
C SER A 209 -7.36 -5.85 -22.21
N TYR A 210 -6.72 -4.68 -22.33
CA TYR A 210 -6.30 -3.89 -21.16
C TYR A 210 -7.47 -3.01 -20.73
N SER A 211 -7.93 -3.14 -19.49
CA SER A 211 -8.77 -2.10 -18.88
C SER A 211 -7.88 -1.12 -18.14
N GLN A 212 -7.85 0.11 -18.62
CA GLN A 212 -7.21 1.23 -17.93
C GLN A 212 -8.20 1.81 -16.92
N GLU A 213 -7.88 1.72 -15.64
CA GLU A 213 -8.54 2.46 -14.58
C GLU A 213 -7.74 3.74 -14.34
N ILE A 214 -8.23 4.91 -14.75
CA ILE A 214 -7.56 6.20 -14.46
C ILE A 214 -7.89 6.61 -13.02
N THR A 215 -7.28 5.90 -12.07
CA THR A 215 -7.34 6.10 -10.62
C THR A 215 -5.86 6.18 -10.22
N CYS A 216 -5.20 7.30 -9.91
CA CYS A 216 -5.56 8.58 -9.27
C CYS A 216 -4.40 9.58 -9.49
N PRO A 217 -4.56 10.89 -9.27
CA PRO A 217 -3.48 11.75 -8.86
C PRO A 217 -3.42 11.78 -7.32
N LEU A 218 -2.81 10.75 -6.73
CA LEU A 218 -2.43 10.74 -5.31
C LEU A 218 -1.16 11.54 -5.12
N ILE A 219 -0.89 12.01 -3.91
CA ILE A 219 0.48 12.35 -3.56
C ILE A 219 1.14 11.08 -3.09
N SER A 220 2.29 10.80 -3.67
CA SER A 220 3.29 9.92 -3.08
C SER A 220 4.34 10.78 -2.40
N LEU A 221 4.39 10.73 -1.07
CA LEU A 221 5.48 11.35 -0.32
C LEU A 221 6.70 10.46 -0.40
N TYR A 222 7.54 10.70 -1.40
CA TYR A 222 8.84 10.07 -1.56
C TYR A 222 9.74 10.34 -0.35
N VAL A 223 9.91 9.32 0.48
CA VAL A 223 10.97 9.26 1.49
C VAL A 223 12.09 8.44 0.88
N SER A 224 13.19 9.08 0.49
CA SER A 224 14.42 8.42 0.06
C SER A 224 15.46 8.54 1.16
N ARG A 225 16.21 7.47 1.41
CA ARG A 225 17.51 7.54 2.10
C ARG A 225 18.61 7.55 1.06
#